data_AF-A5E611-F1
#
_entry.id   AF-A5E611-F1
#
_cell.length_a   1.000
_cell.length_b   1.000
_cell.length_c   1.000
_cell.angle_alpha   90.00
_cell.angle_beta   90.00
_cell.angle_gamma   90.00
#
_symmetry.space_group_name_H-M   'P 1'
#
loop_
_entity.id
_entity.type
_entity.pdbx_description
1 polymer ?
#
loop_
_entity_poly.entity_id
_entity_poly.type
_entity_poly.pdbx_seq_one_letter_code
_entity_poly.pdbx_strand_id
1 'polypeptide(L)'
;MTLTKYQRGDAIEGWNDCPTPVMMSKNNSTISLGETVRRNREETMELCDKVFTLPIQLPERELTHHKQKLQTQIQTMNETHLHFLATVFHEVIEGTIERKELANQVVEYMMAHEGVASWCSPLKKIVSKV
;
A
#
# COMPACT_ATOMS: atom_id res chain seq x y z
N MET A 1 -9.02 55.17 22.16
CA MET A 1 -10.09 54.32 21.59
C MET A 1 -10.07 54.61 20.10
N THR A 2 -9.81 53.71 19.14
CA THR A 2 -10.33 52.34 18.96
C THR A 2 -9.53 51.57 17.88
N LEU A 3 -9.15 50.34 18.23
CA LEU A 3 -9.18 49.06 17.48
C LEU A 3 -8.42 48.89 16.14
N THR A 4 -7.30 48.18 16.25
CA THR A 4 -6.66 47.35 15.21
C THR A 4 -7.56 46.17 14.83
N LYS A 5 -8.02 46.09 13.57
CA LYS A 5 -8.80 44.96 13.03
C LYS A 5 -7.93 44.07 12.12
N TYR A 6 -7.08 43.23 12.71
CA TYR A 6 -6.34 42.19 11.94
C TYR A 6 -6.51 40.80 12.57
N GLN A 7 -7.68 40.51 13.17
CA GLN A 7 -8.03 39.21 13.72
C GLN A 7 -9.36 38.68 13.14
N ARG A 8 -9.45 38.59 11.81
CA ARG A 8 -10.35 37.63 11.17
C ARG A 8 -9.58 36.93 10.06
N GLY A 9 -9.11 35.72 10.36
CA GLY A 9 -8.61 34.80 9.37
C GLY A 9 -9.76 34.18 8.60
N ASP A 10 -10.42 34.97 7.75
CA ASP A 10 -11.20 34.42 6.65
C ASP A 10 -10.23 34.20 5.48
N ALA A 11 -9.93 32.94 5.17
CA ALA A 11 -9.23 32.59 3.93
C ALA A 11 -10.21 32.78 2.76
N ILE A 12 -9.89 33.73 1.90
CA ILE A 12 -10.67 34.13 0.73
C ILE A 12 -10.58 33.02 -0.33
N GLU A 13 -11.72 32.52 -0.81
CA GLU A 13 -11.81 31.58 -1.92
C GLU A 13 -11.19 32.19 -3.19
N GLY A 14 -10.08 31.61 -3.65
CA GLY A 14 -9.30 32.14 -4.78
C GLY A 14 -7.81 31.74 -4.79
N TRP A 15 -7.43 30.65 -4.12
CA TRP A 15 -6.06 30.13 -4.11
C TRP A 15 -6.00 28.73 -4.72
N ASN A 16 -6.10 28.65 -6.06
CA ASN A 16 -5.34 27.72 -6.92
C ASN A 16 -5.80 27.81 -8.39
N ASP A 17 -5.44 28.90 -9.08
CA ASP A 17 -5.35 28.91 -10.54
C ASP A 17 -3.87 29.09 -10.93
N CYS A 18 -3.08 28.03 -10.78
CA CYS A 18 -1.78 27.97 -11.48
C CYS A 18 -2.04 27.46 -12.91
N PRO A 19 -1.76 28.25 -13.97
CA PRO A 19 -1.94 27.79 -15.33
C PRO A 19 -0.91 26.70 -15.66
N THR A 20 -1.38 25.56 -16.14
CA THR A 20 -0.52 24.51 -16.72
C THR A 20 0.13 25.03 -18.01
N PRO A 21 1.47 25.05 -18.14
CA PRO A 21 2.09 25.36 -19.42
C PRO A 21 1.95 24.17 -20.35
N VAL A 22 1.29 24.38 -21.49
CA VAL A 22 1.20 23.40 -22.57
C VAL A 22 2.39 23.62 -23.51
N MET A 23 3.10 22.53 -23.83
CA MET A 23 3.67 22.16 -25.14
C MET A 23 5.17 21.76 -25.18
N MET A 24 5.35 20.47 -25.51
CA MET A 24 6.26 19.86 -26.50
C MET A 24 7.76 19.65 -26.18
N SER A 25 8.05 18.36 -25.94
CA SER A 25 9.17 17.57 -26.45
C SER A 25 10.61 17.90 -26.03
N LYS A 26 11.13 17.11 -25.07
CA LYS A 26 12.41 16.38 -25.17
C LYS A 26 12.60 15.45 -23.96
N ASN A 27 12.45 14.14 -24.21
CA ASN A 27 13.17 13.03 -23.58
C ASN A 27 14.12 13.41 -22.43
N ASN A 28 13.61 13.33 -21.20
CA ASN A 28 14.36 13.02 -19.99
C ASN A 28 13.38 12.38 -18.99
N SER A 29 13.61 11.12 -18.66
CA SER A 29 12.75 10.33 -17.77
C SER A 29 12.87 10.80 -16.32
N THR A 30 12.20 11.89 -15.98
CA THR A 30 11.79 12.18 -14.60
C THR A 30 10.34 11.78 -14.47
N ILE A 31 10.05 10.47 -14.61
CA ILE A 31 8.83 9.93 -14.01
C ILE A 31 9.00 10.19 -12.51
N SER A 32 8.14 11.07 -12.00
CA SER A 32 8.09 11.45 -10.60
C SER A 32 8.12 10.19 -9.75
N LEU A 33 9.14 10.03 -8.88
CA LEU A 33 9.24 8.90 -7.96
C LEU A 33 7.92 8.66 -7.21
N GLY A 34 7.17 9.73 -6.91
CA GLY A 34 5.85 9.65 -6.29
C GLY A 34 4.78 8.98 -7.15
N GLU A 35 4.84 9.09 -8.47
CA GLU A 35 3.87 8.47 -9.38
C GLU A 35 4.10 6.95 -9.49
N THR A 36 5.36 6.51 -9.50
CA THR A 36 5.72 5.09 -9.44
C THR A 36 5.26 4.45 -8.14
N VAL A 37 5.54 5.08 -6.98
CA VAL A 37 5.12 4.55 -5.68
C VAL A 37 3.59 4.47 -5.58
N ARG A 38 2.88 5.47 -6.11
CA ARG A 38 1.42 5.46 -6.15
C ARG A 38 0.89 4.31 -7.00
N ARG A 39 1.45 4.08 -8.18
CA ARG A 39 1.08 2.98 -9.06
C ARG A 39 1.33 1.62 -8.42
N ASN A 40 2.52 1.42 -7.84
CA ASN A 40 2.85 0.17 -7.16
C ASN A 40 1.86 -0.11 -6.02
N ARG A 41 1.42 0.94 -5.32
CA ARG A 41 0.42 0.82 -4.26
C ARG A 41 -0.96 0.43 -4.77
N GLU A 42 -1.41 1.05 -5.86
CA GLU A 42 -2.66 0.68 -6.54
C GLU A 42 -2.61 -0.79 -6.97
N GLU A 43 -1.51 -1.22 -7.61
CA GLU A 43 -1.28 -2.62 -8.01
C GLU A 43 -1.27 -3.57 -6.81
N THR A 44 -0.58 -3.23 -5.72
CA THR A 44 -0.56 -4.06 -4.50
C THR A 44 -1.95 -4.20 -3.88
N MET A 45 -2.79 -3.18 -3.99
CA MET A 45 -4.18 -3.23 -3.54
C MET A 45 -5.00 -4.21 -4.39
N GLU A 46 -4.83 -4.18 -5.72
CA GLU A 46 -5.50 -5.12 -6.63
C GLU A 46 -5.04 -6.57 -6.41
N LEU A 47 -3.74 -6.79 -6.19
CA LEU A 47 -3.18 -8.10 -5.86
C LEU A 47 -3.75 -8.62 -4.54
N CYS A 48 -3.87 -7.75 -3.54
CA CYS A 48 -4.51 -8.08 -2.27
C CYS A 48 -5.92 -8.61 -2.52
N ASP A 49 -6.75 -7.88 -3.27
CA ASP A 49 -8.10 -8.31 -3.60
C ASP A 49 -8.12 -9.66 -4.34
N LYS A 50 -7.22 -9.89 -5.30
CA LYS A 50 -7.08 -11.17 -6.00
C LYS A 50 -6.71 -12.31 -5.05
N VAL A 51 -5.75 -12.12 -4.14
CA VAL A 51 -5.39 -13.16 -3.15
C VAL A 51 -6.60 -13.54 -2.29
N PHE A 52 -7.42 -12.57 -1.90
CA PHE A 52 -8.64 -12.83 -1.12
C PHE A 52 -9.79 -13.46 -1.91
N THR A 53 -9.71 -13.52 -3.25
CA THR A 53 -10.65 -14.30 -4.07
C THR A 53 -10.30 -15.78 -4.18
N LEU A 54 -9.09 -16.17 -3.78
CA LEU A 54 -8.67 -17.57 -3.75
C LEU A 54 -9.44 -18.35 -2.66
N PRO A 55 -9.57 -19.68 -2.80
CA PRO A 55 -10.25 -20.52 -1.81
C PRO A 55 -9.42 -20.64 -0.52
N ILE A 56 -9.50 -19.63 0.34
CA ILE A 56 -8.79 -19.59 1.62
C ILE A 56 -9.56 -20.40 2.67
N GLN A 57 -8.88 -21.33 3.33
CA GLN A 57 -9.44 -22.15 4.40
C GLN A 57 -9.48 -21.39 5.75
N LEU A 58 -10.19 -20.26 5.79
CA LEU A 58 -10.42 -19.44 6.98
C LEU A 58 -11.88 -19.02 7.11
N PRO A 59 -12.39 -18.80 8.34
CA PRO A 59 -13.72 -18.24 8.54
C PRO A 59 -13.85 -16.86 7.86
N GLU A 60 -14.97 -16.61 7.17
CA GLU A 60 -15.22 -15.37 6.42
C GLU A 60 -15.03 -14.10 7.28
N ARG A 61 -15.39 -14.17 8.56
CA ARG A 61 -15.18 -13.08 9.54
C ARG A 61 -13.70 -12.77 9.77
N GLU A 62 -12.86 -13.79 9.89
CA GLU A 62 -11.41 -13.61 10.07
C GLU A 62 -10.77 -13.09 8.78
N LEU A 63 -11.20 -13.61 7.64
CA LEU A 63 -10.72 -13.23 6.33
C LEU A 63 -11.00 -11.74 6.04
N THR A 64 -12.23 -11.28 6.32
CA THR A 64 -12.61 -9.87 6.18
C THR A 64 -11.77 -8.97 7.08
N HIS A 65 -11.54 -9.37 8.33
CA HIS A 65 -10.71 -8.60 9.27
C HIS A 65 -9.24 -8.52 8.81
N HIS A 66 -8.66 -9.63 8.34
CA HIS A 66 -7.30 -9.64 7.82
C HIS A 66 -7.16 -8.81 6.54
N LYS A 67 -8.15 -8.88 5.64
CA LYS A 67 -8.23 -8.06 4.43
C LYS A 67 -8.25 -6.57 4.75
N GLN A 68 -9.17 -6.12 5.60
CA GLN A 68 -9.26 -4.73 6.01
C GLN A 68 -7.95 -4.25 6.63
N LYS A 69 -7.34 -5.05 7.51
CA LYS A 69 -6.07 -4.72 8.14
C LYS A 69 -4.94 -4.56 7.13
N LEU A 70 -4.82 -5.45 6.16
CA LEU A 70 -3.80 -5.34 5.11
C LEU A 70 -4.05 -4.13 4.20
N GLN A 71 -5.29 -3.89 3.78
CA GLN A 71 -5.65 -2.72 2.96
C GLN A 71 -5.33 -1.40 3.65
N THR A 72 -5.62 -1.27 4.95
CA THR A 72 -5.24 -0.07 5.72
C THR A 72 -3.72 0.11 5.77
N GLN A 73 -2.96 -0.96 5.94
CA GLN A 73 -1.50 -0.88 6.01
C GLN A 73 -0.86 -0.56 4.66
N ILE A 74 -1.42 -1.04 3.55
CA ILE A 74 -0.95 -0.73 2.18
C ILE A 74 -0.98 0.79 1.93
N GLN A 75 -1.93 1.51 2.52
CA GLN A 75 -2.05 2.96 2.38
C GLN A 75 -0.98 3.76 3.14
N THR A 76 -0.36 3.18 4.16
CA THR A 76 0.57 3.91 5.05
C THR A 76 2.00 3.38 5.01
N MET A 77 2.22 2.17 4.49
CA MET A 77 3.54 1.55 4.46
C MET A 77 4.49 2.16 3.42
N ASN A 78 5.78 2.04 3.72
CA ASN A 78 6.89 2.47 2.86
C ASN A 78 7.02 1.59 1.61
N GLU A 79 7.72 2.09 0.59
CA GLU A 79 7.95 1.40 -0.68
C GLU A 79 8.60 0.02 -0.51
N THR A 80 9.57 -0.15 0.40
CA THR A 80 10.24 -1.43 0.66
C THR A 80 9.27 -2.51 1.14
N HIS A 81 8.37 -2.16 2.06
CA HIS A 81 7.36 -3.08 2.59
C HIS A 81 6.30 -3.40 1.55
N LEU A 82 5.96 -2.40 0.74
CA LEU A 82 4.98 -2.51 -0.31
C LEU A 82 5.46 -3.44 -1.43
N HIS A 83 6.72 -3.29 -1.83
CA HIS A 83 7.36 -4.18 -2.80
C HIS A 83 7.42 -5.63 -2.29
N PHE A 84 7.87 -5.84 -1.05
CA PHE A 84 7.88 -7.18 -0.45
C PHE A 84 6.48 -7.81 -0.41
N LEU A 85 5.47 -7.04 0.01
CA LEU A 85 4.10 -7.52 0.06
C LEU A 85 3.55 -7.88 -1.32
N ALA A 86 3.84 -7.06 -2.35
CA ALA A 86 3.46 -7.35 -3.73
C ALA A 86 4.12 -8.64 -4.22
N THR A 87 5.41 -8.84 -3.97
CA THR A 87 6.12 -10.09 -4.29
C THR A 87 5.45 -11.29 -3.63
N VAL A 88 5.15 -11.22 -2.33
CA VAL A 88 4.45 -12.32 -1.63
C VAL A 88 3.09 -12.59 -2.26
N PHE A 89 2.30 -11.57 -2.62
CA PHE A 89 1.02 -11.78 -3.27
C PHE A 89 1.14 -12.40 -4.68
N HIS A 90 2.13 -11.99 -5.47
CA HIS A 90 2.43 -12.63 -6.75
C HIS A 90 2.75 -14.10 -6.58
N GLU A 91 3.65 -14.45 -5.66
CA GLU A 91 4.00 -15.85 -5.35
C GLU A 91 2.79 -16.65 -4.84
N VAL A 92 1.89 -16.01 -4.10
CA VAL A 92 0.64 -16.64 -3.67
C VAL A 92 -0.24 -17.00 -4.88
N ILE A 93 -0.40 -16.08 -5.82
CA ILE A 93 -1.27 -16.23 -6.99
C ILE A 93 -0.66 -17.18 -8.03
N GLU A 94 0.63 -17.03 -8.33
CA GLU A 94 1.34 -17.85 -9.32
C GLU A 94 1.60 -19.28 -8.81
N GLY A 95 1.77 -19.46 -7.50
CA GLY A 95 1.99 -20.78 -6.90
C GLY A 95 3.35 -21.38 -7.22
N THR A 96 4.31 -20.54 -7.58
CA THR A 96 5.71 -20.88 -7.92
C THR A 96 6.49 -21.39 -6.72
N ILE A 97 6.25 -20.85 -5.53
CA ILE A 97 6.90 -21.23 -4.28
C ILE A 97 5.93 -22.00 -3.38
N GLU A 98 6.42 -23.05 -2.72
CA GLU A 98 5.64 -23.81 -1.74
C GLU A 98 5.14 -22.88 -0.61
N ARG A 99 3.88 -23.05 -0.19
CA ARG A 99 3.26 -22.22 0.86
C ARG A 99 4.07 -22.16 2.15
N LYS A 100 4.72 -23.27 2.52
CA LYS A 100 5.58 -23.36 3.70
C LYS A 100 6.83 -22.49 3.55
N GLU A 101 7.45 -22.52 2.37
CA GLU A 101 8.64 -21.73 2.09
C GLU A 101 8.32 -20.24 2.04
N LEU A 102 7.20 -19.88 1.39
CA LEU A 102 6.73 -18.51 1.38
C LEU A 102 6.39 -18.00 2.79
N ALA A 103 5.78 -18.83 3.64
CA ALA A 103 5.54 -18.49 5.03
C ALA A 103 6.84 -18.29 5.83
N ASN A 104 7.91 -19.04 5.53
CA ASN A 104 9.23 -18.84 6.12
C ASN A 104 9.82 -17.49 5.70
N GLN A 105 9.71 -17.11 4.43
CA GLN A 105 10.15 -15.79 3.94
C GLN A 105 9.43 -14.65 4.67
N VAL A 106 8.12 -14.76 4.93
CA VAL A 106 7.39 -13.77 5.75
C VAL A 106 7.92 -13.69 7.18
N VAL A 107 8.33 -14.82 7.78
CA VAL A 107 8.93 -14.83 9.11
C VAL A 107 10.33 -14.22 9.09
N GLU A 108 11.14 -14.56 8.11
CA GLU A 108 12.47 -13.97 7.92
C GLU A 108 12.39 -12.45 7.75
N TYR A 109 11.45 -11.99 6.93
CA TYR A 109 11.20 -10.56 6.76
C TYR A 109 10.77 -9.88 8.07
N MET A 110 9.97 -10.57 8.89
CA MET A 110 9.55 -10.09 10.21
C MET A 110 10.70 -10.00 11.21
N MET A 111 11.71 -10.87 11.10
CA MET A 111 12.91 -10.81 11.94
C MET A 111 13.86 -9.68 11.50
N ALA A 112 13.87 -9.32 10.22
CA ALA A 112 14.73 -8.29 9.66
C ALA A 112 14.18 -6.86 9.82
N HIS A 113 12.87 -6.69 9.99
CA HIS A 113 12.22 -5.37 10.04
C HIS A 113 11.36 -5.19 11.29
N GLU A 114 11.47 -4.03 11.93
CA GLU A 114 10.65 -3.69 13.10
C GLU A 114 9.26 -3.17 12.69
N GLY A 115 8.26 -3.36 13.55
CA GLY A 115 6.89 -2.84 13.34
C GLY A 115 6.05 -3.58 12.29
N VAL A 116 6.65 -4.48 11.50
CA VAL A 116 5.95 -5.22 10.43
C VAL A 116 5.11 -6.39 10.94
N ALA A 117 5.38 -6.88 12.15
CA ALA A 117 4.68 -8.03 12.73
C ALA A 117 3.15 -7.87 12.77
N SER A 118 2.67 -6.62 12.90
CA SER A 118 1.25 -6.27 12.93
C SER A 118 0.48 -6.70 11.67
N TRP A 119 1.14 -6.68 10.49
CA TRP A 119 0.57 -7.04 9.19
C TRP A 119 1.24 -8.27 8.55
N CYS A 120 2.48 -8.61 8.91
CA CYS A 120 3.11 -9.87 8.52
C CYS A 120 2.44 -11.09 9.20
N SER A 121 1.95 -10.95 10.44
CA SER A 121 1.24 -12.05 11.12
C SER A 121 -0.03 -12.52 10.38
N PRO A 122 -0.98 -11.61 10.02
CA PRO A 122 -2.13 -12.01 9.21
C PRO A 122 -1.73 -12.47 7.80
N LEU A 123 -0.72 -11.86 7.18
CA LEU A 123 -0.18 -12.29 5.89
C LEU A 123 0.30 -13.75 5.93
N LYS A 124 1.13 -14.11 6.91
CA LYS A 124 1.62 -15.50 7.08
C LYS A 124 0.47 -16.49 7.23
N LYS A 125 -0.56 -16.11 8.00
CA LYS A 125 -1.75 -16.95 8.21
C LYS A 125 -2.51 -17.18 6.92
N ILE A 126 -2.66 -16.17 6.08
CA ILE A 126 -3.26 -16.27 4.75
C ILE A 126 -2.41 -17.18 3.86
N VAL A 127 -1.10 -16.93 3.74
CA VAL A 127 -0.18 -17.75 2.93
C VAL A 127 -0.22 -19.22 3.32
N SER A 128 -0.37 -19.52 4.62
CA SER A 128 -0.43 -20.90 5.13
C SER A 128 -1.78 -21.59 4.94
N LYS A 129 -2.83 -20.85 4.54
CA LYS A 129 -4.22 -21.30 4.49
C LYS A 129 -4.90 -21.11 3.14
N VAL A 130 -4.26 -20.38 2.22
CA VAL A 130 -4.54 -20.38 0.77
C VAL A 130 -4.22 -21.75 0.19
#